data_AF-A0A0F9K3P6-F1
#
_entry.id   AF-A0A0F9K3P6-F1
#
_cell.length_a   1.000
_cell.length_b   1.000
_cell.length_c   1.000
_cell.angle_alpha   90.00
_cell.angle_beta   90.00
_cell.angle_gamma   90.00
#
_symmetry.space_group_name_H-M   'P 1'
#
loop_
_entity.id
_entity.type
_entity.pdbx_description
1 polymer ?
#
loop_
_entity_poly.entity_id
_entity_poly.type
_entity_poly.pdbx_seq_one_letter_code
_entity_poly.pdbx_strand_id
1 'polypeptide(L)' 'MMMLEMARVLGSPDGIRLVATLRRLVRSQGLPVDQVVRNSVEHIERLEKLAQLNGKTVKQVADEAMALYEAKEGGAA' A
#
# COMPACT_ATOMS: atom_id res chain seq x y z
N MET A 1 -9.97 -6.76 -15.40
CA MET A 1 -10.79 -5.52 -15.30
C MET A 1 -10.15 -4.48 -14.37
N MET A 2 -9.69 -4.84 -13.15
CA MET A 2 -9.10 -3.90 -12.18
C MET A 2 -7.88 -3.08 -12.66
N MET A 3 -6.98 -3.65 -13.48
CA MET A 3 -5.75 -2.94 -13.88
C MET A 3 -6.03 -1.71 -14.76
N LEU A 4 -7.02 -1.80 -15.66
CA LEU A 4 -7.43 -0.69 -16.53
C LEU A 4 -8.16 0.40 -15.74
N GLU A 5 -8.94 0.01 -14.74
CA GLU A 5 -9.62 0.94 -13.83
C GLU A 5 -8.62 1.69 -12.95
N MET A 6 -7.62 0.99 -12.39
CA MET A 6 -6.53 1.64 -11.67
C MET A 6 -5.73 2.59 -12.58
N ALA A 7 -5.42 2.18 -13.81
CA ALA A 7 -4.73 3.06 -14.75
C ALA A 7 -5.54 4.33 -15.05
N ARG A 8 -6.87 4.22 -15.19
CA ARG A 8 -7.77 5.37 -15.36
C ARG A 8 -7.83 6.26 -14.12
N VAL A 9 -7.91 5.67 -12.92
CA VAL A 9 -7.90 6.43 -11.65
C VAL A 9 -6.58 7.15 -11.48
N LEU A 10 -5.45 6.50 -11.73
CA LEU A 10 -4.11 7.10 -11.63
C LEU A 10 -3.85 8.16 -12.70
N GLY A 11 -4.41 7.99 -13.90
CA GLY A 11 -4.34 8.97 -14.99
C GLY A 11 -5.32 10.14 -14.86
N SER A 12 -6.25 10.09 -13.90
CA SER A 12 -7.17 11.18 -13.62
C SER A 12 -6.42 12.38 -12.99
N PRO A 13 -6.97 13.61 -13.06
CA PRO A 13 -6.37 14.77 -12.40
C PRO A 13 -6.10 14.56 -10.90
N ASP A 14 -7.00 13.86 -10.21
CA ASP A 14 -6.85 13.57 -8.78
C ASP A 14 -5.80 12.50 -8.52
N GLY A 15 -5.73 11.46 -9.37
CA GLY A 15 -4.68 10.45 -9.32
C GLY A 15 -3.28 11.05 -9.53
N ILE A 16 -3.13 11.96 -10.48
CA ILE A 16 -1.88 12.67 -10.75
C ILE A 16 -1.47 13.52 -9.53
N ARG A 17 -2.41 14.25 -8.93
CA ARG A 17 -2.15 15.05 -7.71
C ARG A 17 -1.76 14.17 -6.53
N LEU A 18 -2.41 13.02 -6.36
CA LEU A 18 -2.08 12.05 -5.31
C LEU A 18 -0.64 11.55 -5.48
N VAL A 19 -0.28 11.08 -6.67
CA VAL A 19 1.09 10.60 -6.97
C VAL A 19 2.12 11.69 -6.75
N ALA A 20 1.85 12.93 -7.17
CA ALA A 20 2.74 14.06 -6.94
C ALA A 20 2.92 14.36 -5.44
N THR A 21 1.84 14.30 -4.68
CA THR A 21 1.86 14.52 -3.22
C THR A 21 2.66 13.45 -2.50
N LEU A 22 2.43 12.17 -2.84
CA LEU A 22 3.19 11.05 -2.28
C LEU A 22 4.68 11.15 -2.61
N ARG A 23 5.03 11.48 -3.86
CA ARG A 23 6.44 11.71 -4.25
C ARG A 23 7.08 12.83 -3.44
N ARG A 24 6.36 13.93 -3.21
CA ARG A 24 6.85 15.05 -2.39
C ARG A 24 7.07 14.62 -0.94
N LEU A 25 6.13 13.87 -0.36
CA LEU A 25 6.21 13.37 1.01
C LEU A 25 7.38 12.40 1.22
N VAL A 26 7.61 11.52 0.25
CA VAL A 26 8.75 10.60 0.28
C VAL A 26 10.08 11.37 0.22
N ARG A 27 10.16 12.36 -0.67
CA ARG A 27 11.34 13.23 -0.78
C ARG A 27 11.59 14.07 0.48
N SER A 28 10.55 14.59 1.13
CA SER A 28 10.71 15.37 2.37
C SER A 28 11.24 14.54 3.54
N GLN A 29 11.07 13.22 3.49
CA GLN A 29 11.65 12.28 4.46
C GLN A 29 13.08 11.85 4.10
N GLY A 30 13.67 12.40 3.02
CA GLY A 30 15.00 12.03 2.54
C GLY A 30 15.07 10.63 1.92
N LEU A 31 13.93 10.00 1.63
CA LEU A 31 13.86 8.65 1.10
C LEU A 31 13.91 8.63 -0.43
N PRO A 32 14.62 7.68 -1.06
CA PRO A 32 14.59 7.50 -2.51
C PRO A 32 13.21 7.01 -2.97
N VAL A 33 12.59 7.73 -3.90
CA VAL A 33 11.25 7.40 -4.43
C VAL A 33 11.21 5.98 -5.00
N ASP A 34 12.22 5.59 -5.78
CA ASP A 34 12.27 4.26 -6.41
C ASP A 34 12.36 3.13 -5.38
N GLN A 35 13.07 3.38 -4.26
CA GLN A 35 13.16 2.41 -3.17
C GLN A 35 11.81 2.26 -2.46
N VAL A 36 11.12 3.37 -2.18
CA VAL A 36 9.79 3.31 -1.57
C VAL A 36 8.79 2.59 -2.47
N VAL A 37 8.79 2.91 -3.78
CA VAL A 37 7.92 2.23 -4.75
C VAL A 37 8.21 0.73 -4.79
N ARG A 38 9.49 0.32 -4.84
CA ARG A 38 9.87 -1.10 -4.82
C ARG A 38 9.38 -1.79 -3.53
N ASN A 39 9.64 -1.18 -2.38
CA ASN A 39 9.20 -1.73 -1.09
C ASN A 39 7.67 -1.88 -1.02
N SER A 40 6.93 -0.92 -1.56
CA SER A 40 5.46 -0.99 -1.62
C SER A 40 4.98 -2.14 -2.53
N VAL A 41 5.62 -2.35 -3.68
CA VAL A 41 5.29 -3.49 -4.58
C VAL A 41 5.59 -4.82 -3.88
N GLU A 42 6.78 -4.97 -3.29
CA GLU A 42 7.13 -6.19 -2.55
C GLU A 42 6.16 -6.47 -1.40
N HIS A 43 5.68 -5.42 -0.72
CA HIS A 43 4.69 -5.57 0.34
C HIS A 43 3.35 -6.10 -0.20
N ILE A 44 2.87 -5.56 -1.32
CA ILE A 44 1.63 -6.03 -1.97
C ILE A 44 1.78 -7.48 -2.41
N GLU A 45 2.91 -7.86 -3.03
CA GLU A 45 3.17 -9.24 -3.43
C GLU A 45 3.17 -10.21 -2.25
N ARG A 46 3.68 -9.79 -1.09
CA ARG A 46 3.62 -10.60 0.15
C ARG A 46 2.18 -10.76 0.63
N LEU A 47 1.38 -9.69 0.62
CA LEU A 47 -0.04 -9.76 0.98
C LEU A 47 -0.81 -10.67 0.04
N GLU A 48 -0.55 -10.61 -1.27
CA GLU A 48 -1.16 -11.50 -2.27
C GLU A 48 -0.81 -12.97 -2.01
N LYS A 49 0.46 -13.27 -1.74
CA LYS A 49 0.90 -14.63 -1.37
C LYS A 49 0.23 -15.12 -0.09
N LEU A 50 0.16 -14.28 0.94
CA LEU A 50 -0.51 -14.62 2.20
C LEU A 50 -2.01 -14.83 2.01
N ALA A 51 -2.66 -14.01 1.19
CA ALA A 51 -4.07 -14.16 0.86
C ALA A 51 -4.32 -15.49 0.15
N GLN A 52 -3.49 -15.82 -0.85
CA GLN A 52 -3.59 -17.08 -1.58
C GLN A 52 -3.37 -18.31 -0.69
N LEU A 53 -2.34 -18.30 0.17
CA LEU A 53 -2.04 -19.41 1.07
C LEU A 53 -3.14 -19.67 2.09
N ASN A 54 -3.83 -18.62 2.55
CA ASN A 54 -4.87 -18.74 3.57
C ASN A 54 -6.29 -18.81 3.00
N GLY A 55 -6.46 -18.83 1.67
CA GLY A 55 -7.78 -18.79 1.02
C GLY A 55 -8.55 -17.50 1.34
N LYS A 56 -7.86 -16.41 1.68
CA LYS A 56 -8.43 -15.10 2.02
C LYS A 56 -8.25 -14.12 0.86
N THR A 57 -8.96 -13.00 0.91
CA THR A 57 -8.71 -11.87 0.02
C THR A 57 -7.55 -11.01 0.54
N VAL A 58 -6.88 -10.27 -0.36
CA VAL A 58 -5.82 -9.31 0.02
C VAL A 58 -6.32 -8.31 1.06
N LYS A 59 -7.57 -7.84 0.90
CA LYS A 59 -8.22 -6.92 1.84
C LYS A 59 -8.32 -7.53 3.23
N GLN A 60 -8.80 -8.77 3.36
CA GLN A 60 -8.91 -9.43 4.67
C GLN A 60 -7.55 -9.60 5.35
N VAL A 61 -6.50 -9.93 4.60
CA VAL A 61 -5.14 -10.03 5.16
C VAL A 61 -4.62 -8.66 5.61
N ALA A 62 -4.88 -7.61 4.84
CA ALA A 62 -4.52 -6.24 5.22
C ALA A 62 -5.29 -5.75 6.47
N ASP A 63 -6.59 -6.02 6.54
CA ASP A 63 -7.45 -5.65 7.68
C ASP A 63 -6.98 -6.37 8.96
N GLU A 64 -6.63 -7.66 8.87
CA GLU A 64 -6.08 -8.43 9.99
C GLU A 64 -4.70 -7.90 10.43
N ALA A 65 -3.83 -7.55 9.49
CA ALA A 65 -2.52 -6.97 9.79
C ALA A 65 -2.64 -5.60 10.49
N MET A 66 -3.59 -4.76 10.06
CA MET A 66 -3.89 -3.48 10.71
C MET A 66 -4.43 -3.69 12.13
N ALA A 67 -5.37 -4.62 12.31
CA ALA A 67 -5.90 -4.94 13.64
C ALA A 67 -4.79 -5.41 14.61
N LEU A 68 -3.83 -6.21 14.12
CA LEU A 68 -2.67 -6.63 14.90
C LEU A 68 -1.71 -5.47 15.20
N TYR A 69 -1.52 -4.54 14.27
CA TYR A 69 -0.70 -3.35 14.48
C TYR A 69 -1.31 -2.42 15.53
N GLU A 70 -2.61 -2.14 15.42
CA GLU A 70 -3.37 -1.33 16.38
C GLU A 70 -3.40 -1.97 17.77
N ALA A 71 -3.56 -3.29 17.86
CA ALA A 71 -3.47 -4.01 19.14
C ALA A 71 -2.08 -3.94 19.78
N LYS A 72 -1.02 -3.89 18.95
CA LYS A 72 0.36 -3.81 19.41
C LYS A 72 0.76 -2.40 19.85
N GLU A 73 0.29 -1.36 19.16
CA GLU A 73 0.52 0.03 19.57
C GLU A 73 -0.42 0.48 20.69
N GLY A 74 -1.65 -0.03 20.73
CA GLY A 74 -2.63 0.22 21.79
C GLY A 74 -2.35 -0.49 23.11
N GLY A 75 -1.42 -1.45 23.14
CA GLY A 75 -0.94 -2.14 24.35
C GLY A 75 0.32 -1.51 24.97
N ALA A 76 0.84 -0.43 24.40
CA ALA A 76 2.03 0.28 24.87
C ALA A 76 1.70 1.64 25.52
N ALA A 77 0.54 1.74 26.17
CA ALA A 77 0.12 2.87 26.99
C ALA A 77 -0.10 2.44 28.45
#